data_AF-A0A8S3HQD0-F1
#
_entry.id   AF-A0A8S3HQD0-F1
#
_cell.length_a   1.000
_cell.length_b   1.000
_cell.length_c   1.000
_cell.angle_alpha   90.00
_cell.angle_beta   90.00
_cell.angle_gamma   90.00
#
_symmetry.space_group_name_H-M   'P 1'
#
loop_
_entity.id
_entity.type
_entity.pdbx_description
1 polymer ?
#
loop_
_entity_poly.entity_id
_entity_poly.type
_entity_poly.pdbx_seq_one_letter_code
_entity_poly.pdbx_strand_id
1 'polypeptide(L)'
;PPDDWSSWSDWSECFPSCDITGSTQTRRRTCLGRDCFGEDIEIRDCLSCSSQLKNNWSCWTDWSDCSLCSSIRSYSTKYRTRTCLTNSCNGLSREERSCLCPSLLELFNEYRFNFLQLILISSISFLFGCLLIFCMHRSCCYHCRRRI
;
A
#
# COMPACT_ATOMS: atom_id res chain seq x y z
N PRO A 1 22.59 8.97 -6.84
CA PRO A 1 21.87 7.68 -6.69
C PRO A 1 20.53 7.94 -6.02
N PRO A 2 19.38 7.61 -6.64
CA PRO A 2 18.11 7.87 -5.99
C PRO A 2 18.03 6.98 -4.75
N ASP A 3 17.75 7.60 -3.61
CA ASP A 3 17.91 7.05 -2.28
C ASP A 3 17.21 5.70 -2.10
N ASP A 4 17.95 4.75 -1.53
CA ASP A 4 17.82 3.30 -1.71
C ASP A 4 16.70 2.67 -0.85
N TRP A 5 15.58 3.35 -0.66
CA TRP A 5 14.43 2.86 0.11
C TRP A 5 13.23 2.57 -0.79
N SER A 6 12.44 1.54 -0.45
CA SER A 6 11.09 1.37 -1.00
C SER A 6 10.17 2.47 -0.50
N SER A 7 9.01 2.62 -1.15
CA SER A 7 7.89 3.33 -0.53
C SER A 7 7.55 2.71 0.82
N TRP A 8 7.15 3.56 1.76
CA TRP A 8 6.56 3.10 3.01
C TRP A 8 5.28 2.30 2.75
N SER A 9 5.04 1.28 3.57
CA SER A 9 3.74 0.63 3.68
C SER A 9 2.70 1.60 4.24
N ASP A 10 1.43 1.22 4.11
CA ASP A 10 0.38 1.83 4.90
C ASP A 10 0.63 1.64 6.40
N TRP A 11 0.05 2.52 7.20
CA TRP A 11 0.08 2.43 8.66
C TRP A 11 -0.74 1.23 9.11
N SER A 12 -0.22 0.47 10.09
CA SER A 12 -0.98 -0.58 10.74
C SER A 12 -2.23 -0.04 11.44
N GLU A 13 -3.21 -0.90 11.64
CA GLU A 13 -4.34 -0.59 12.53
C GLU A 13 -3.84 -0.22 13.93
N CYS A 14 -4.57 0.67 14.61
CA CYS A 14 -4.31 0.96 16.02
C CYS A 14 -4.61 -0.27 16.86
N PHE A 15 -3.59 -0.87 17.47
CA PHE A 15 -3.83 -1.94 18.44
C PHE A 15 -4.52 -1.37 19.68
N PRO A 16 -5.65 -1.96 20.13
CA PRO A 16 -6.21 -1.62 21.41
C PRO A 16 -5.31 -2.18 22.50
N SER A 17 -4.48 -1.34 23.13
CA SER A 17 -3.91 -1.68 24.43
C SER A 17 -5.03 -1.60 25.47
N CYS A 18 -5.08 -2.59 26.37
CA CYS A 18 -6.03 -2.59 27.49
C CYS A 18 -5.85 -1.38 28.43
N ASP A 19 -4.70 -0.72 28.34
CA ASP A 19 -4.43 0.58 28.97
C ASP A 19 -4.57 1.69 27.92
N ILE A 20 -5.44 2.66 28.22
CA ILE A 20 -5.93 3.76 27.38
C ILE A 20 -4.83 4.77 26.98
N THR A 21 -3.58 4.55 27.39
CA THR A 21 -2.41 5.36 27.08
C THR A 21 -1.41 4.56 26.25
N GLY A 22 -1.24 4.91 24.97
CA GLY A 22 -0.12 4.41 24.16
C GLY A 22 -0.45 3.44 23.02
N SER A 23 -1.64 3.53 22.42
CA SER A 23 -1.87 2.83 21.15
C SER A 23 -0.99 3.45 20.06
N THR A 24 -0.19 2.61 19.41
CA THR A 24 0.75 3.02 18.36
C THR A 24 0.41 2.35 17.04
N GLN A 25 0.79 3.01 15.95
CA GLN A 25 0.76 2.46 14.61
C GLN A 25 2.17 2.34 14.09
N THR A 26 2.39 1.32 13.29
CA THR A 26 3.68 1.03 12.68
C THR A 26 3.54 0.99 11.17
N ARG A 27 4.48 1.61 10.45
CA ARG A 27 4.67 1.39 9.00
C ARG A 27 6.09 0.95 8.74
N ARG A 28 6.32 0.26 7.63
CA ARG A 28 7.63 -0.30 7.27
C ARG A 28 8.03 0.06 5.84
N ARG A 29 9.33 0.15 5.58
CA ARG A 29 9.91 0.25 4.24
C ARG A 29 11.08 -0.73 4.13
N THR A 30 11.45 -1.08 2.92
CA THR A 30 12.51 -2.05 2.65
C THR A 30 13.69 -1.35 1.98
N CYS A 31 14.91 -1.65 2.43
CA CYS A 31 16.13 -1.19 1.78
C CYS A 31 16.29 -1.89 0.43
N LEU A 32 16.42 -1.14 -0.66
CA LEU A 32 16.46 -1.62 -2.04
C LEU A 32 17.86 -1.74 -2.63
N GLY A 33 18.90 -1.36 -1.89
CA GLY A 33 20.28 -1.61 -2.30
C GLY A 33 21.20 -1.86 -1.13
N ARG A 34 22.44 -1.36 -1.19
CA ARG A 34 23.52 -1.87 -0.32
C ARG A 34 23.63 -1.19 1.03
N ASP A 35 23.44 0.13 1.05
CA ASP A 35 23.55 0.95 2.26
C ASP A 35 22.43 1.99 2.27
N CYS A 36 21.44 1.76 3.14
CA CYS A 36 20.32 2.66 3.34
C CYS A 36 20.45 3.39 4.67
N PHE A 37 20.54 4.71 4.63
CA PHE A 37 20.59 5.52 5.84
C PHE A 37 19.17 5.82 6.35
N GLY A 38 18.92 5.56 7.64
CA GLY A 38 17.65 5.79 8.33
C GLY A 38 16.93 4.51 8.77
N GLU A 39 15.82 4.67 9.49
CA GLU A 39 15.04 3.54 10.03
C GLU A 39 14.17 2.87 8.96
N ASP A 40 14.04 1.55 9.00
CA ASP A 40 13.13 0.75 8.15
C ASP A 40 11.71 0.66 8.74
N ILE A 41 11.56 1.07 10.00
CA ILE A 41 10.32 1.06 10.76
C ILE A 41 10.04 2.47 11.28
N GLU A 42 8.80 2.92 11.13
CA GLU A 42 8.33 4.15 11.76
C GLU A 42 7.14 3.83 12.64
N ILE A 43 7.20 4.32 13.88
CA ILE A 43 6.15 4.17 14.87
C ILE A 43 5.63 5.56 15.18
N ARG A 44 4.30 5.71 15.19
CA ARG A 44 3.65 6.92 15.69
C ARG A 44 2.61 6.55 16.71
N ASP A 45 2.36 7.44 17.65
CA ASP A 45 1.15 7.37 18.44
C ASP A 45 -0.05 7.48 17.51
N CYS A 46 -1.06 6.65 17.75
CA CYS A 46 -2.38 6.91 17.20
C CYS A 46 -2.77 8.35 17.57
N LEU A 47 -3.32 9.11 16.61
CA LEU A 47 -3.64 10.52 16.80
C LEU A 47 -4.36 10.71 18.15
N SER A 48 -3.61 11.38 19.03
CA SER A 48 -3.83 11.46 20.46
C SER A 48 -5.30 11.69 20.80
N CYS A 49 -5.92 10.76 21.52
CA CYS A 49 -6.95 11.14 22.47
C CYS A 49 -6.25 11.84 23.64
N SER A 50 -5.74 13.04 23.36
CA SER A 50 -5.38 13.97 24.41
C SER A 50 -6.69 14.35 25.11
N SER A 51 -6.70 14.15 26.42
CA SER A 51 -7.78 14.52 27.33
C SER A 51 -9.05 13.67 27.28
N GLN A 52 -9.12 12.80 28.29
CA GLN A 52 -10.32 12.37 29.00
C GLN A 52 -11.21 11.37 28.26
N LEU A 53 -11.62 10.36 29.01
CA LEU A 53 -12.84 9.55 28.83
C LEU A 53 -14.08 10.46 28.75
N LYS A 54 -14.15 11.38 27.81
CA LYS A 54 -15.28 12.26 27.62
C LYS A 54 -16.43 11.41 27.10
N ASN A 55 -17.43 11.24 27.96
CA ASN A 55 -18.74 10.68 27.64
C ASN A 55 -18.73 9.18 27.31
N ASN A 56 -17.95 8.39 28.06
CA ASN A 56 -18.03 6.92 28.06
C ASN A 56 -17.67 6.23 26.73
N TRP A 57 -17.04 6.93 25.78
CA TRP A 57 -16.59 6.36 24.52
C TRP A 57 -15.10 6.00 24.56
N SER A 58 -14.73 4.96 23.81
CA SER A 58 -13.34 4.71 23.43
C SER A 58 -12.84 5.78 22.45
N CYS A 59 -11.54 5.74 22.18
CA CYS A 59 -10.96 6.47 21.07
C CYS A 59 -11.64 6.06 19.75
N TRP A 60 -11.71 7.01 18.81
CA TRP A 60 -12.02 6.68 17.42
C TRP A 60 -10.87 5.87 16.82
N THR A 61 -11.20 4.90 15.98
CA THR A 61 -10.23 4.31 15.07
C THR A 61 -9.74 5.35 14.07
N ASP A 62 -8.66 5.02 13.38
CA ASP A 62 -8.33 5.69 12.14
C ASP A 62 -9.47 5.55 11.12
N TRP A 63 -9.46 6.46 10.16
CA TRP A 63 -10.33 6.35 9.01
C TRP A 63 -9.94 5.13 8.20
N SER A 64 -10.93 4.35 7.79
CA SER A 64 -10.76 3.31 6.78
C SER A 64 -10.22 3.90 5.49
N ASP A 65 -9.70 3.02 4.63
CA ASP A 65 -9.56 3.36 3.23
C ASP A 65 -10.90 3.78 2.64
N CYS A 66 -10.82 4.59 1.59
CA CYS A 66 -11.98 4.96 0.82
C CYS A 66 -12.56 3.72 0.14
N SER A 67 -13.88 3.57 0.20
CA SER A 67 -14.58 2.49 -0.48
C SER A 67 -14.34 2.54 -2.00
N LEU A 68 -14.57 1.40 -2.65
CA LEU A 68 -14.38 1.26 -4.10
C LEU A 68 -15.16 2.34 -4.84
N CYS A 69 -14.47 3.05 -5.73
CA CYS A 69 -15.07 4.05 -6.58
C CYS A 69 -15.97 3.39 -7.62
N SER A 70 -17.20 3.90 -7.75
CA SER A 70 -18.15 3.43 -8.76
C SER A 70 -17.87 4.03 -10.15
N SER A 71 -17.30 5.24 -10.20
CA SER A 71 -16.91 5.90 -11.45
C SER A 71 -15.83 6.98 -11.24
N ILE A 72 -15.26 7.48 -12.34
CA ILE A 72 -14.22 8.52 -12.32
C ILE A 72 -14.84 9.87 -11.95
N ARG A 73 -14.14 10.68 -11.12
CA ARG A 73 -14.66 11.95 -10.55
C ARG A 73 -15.95 11.77 -9.74
N SER A 74 -16.14 10.60 -9.15
CA SER A 74 -17.22 10.36 -8.19
C SER A 74 -16.74 10.59 -6.75
N TYR A 75 -17.64 10.34 -5.82
CA TYR A 75 -17.32 10.29 -4.41
C TYR A 75 -17.45 8.84 -3.94
N SER A 76 -16.50 8.40 -3.13
CA SER A 76 -16.65 7.20 -2.31
C SER A 76 -16.73 7.60 -0.84
N THR A 77 -16.82 6.63 0.05
CA THR A 77 -16.96 6.90 1.49
C THR A 77 -15.91 6.16 2.28
N LYS A 78 -15.45 6.80 3.34
CA LYS A 78 -14.63 6.18 4.38
C LYS A 78 -15.32 6.35 5.71
N TYR A 79 -15.04 5.43 6.63
CA TYR A 79 -15.64 5.45 7.94
C TYR A 79 -14.60 5.25 9.04
N ARG A 80 -14.96 5.65 10.25
CA ARG A 80 -14.24 5.29 11.47
C ARG A 80 -15.24 4.88 12.54
N THR A 81 -14.78 4.11 13.52
CA THR A 81 -15.65 3.58 14.59
C THR A 81 -15.08 3.86 15.96
N ARG A 82 -15.93 3.78 16.98
CA ARG A 82 -15.56 3.82 18.40
C ARG A 82 -16.50 2.91 19.19
N THR A 83 -16.04 2.45 20.33
CA THR A 83 -16.76 1.51 21.19
C THR A 83 -17.28 2.23 22.43
N CYS A 84 -18.51 1.92 22.83
CA CYS A 84 -19.07 2.41 24.08
C CYS A 84 -18.47 1.61 25.23
N LEU A 85 -17.83 2.28 26.18
CA LEU A 85 -17.13 1.67 27.32
C LEU A 85 -18.04 1.46 28.54
N THR A 86 -19.25 2.02 28.51
CA THR A 86 -20.23 1.87 29.59
C THR A 86 -21.61 1.53 29.03
N ASN A 87 -22.64 1.51 29.86
CA ASN A 87 -24.01 1.26 29.40
C ASN A 87 -24.73 2.51 28.86
N SER A 88 -24.10 3.69 28.91
CA SER A 88 -24.72 4.94 28.47
C SER A 88 -23.72 5.80 27.70
N CYS A 89 -23.89 5.88 26.39
CA CYS A 89 -23.06 6.70 25.52
C CYS A 89 -23.92 7.56 24.61
N ASN A 90 -23.62 8.86 24.56
CA ASN A 90 -24.33 9.81 23.72
C ASN A 90 -23.61 10.00 22.38
N GLY A 91 -24.36 9.91 21.28
CA GLY A 91 -23.87 10.04 19.91
C GLY A 91 -23.66 8.71 19.18
N LEU A 92 -23.12 8.77 17.96
CA LEU A 92 -22.95 7.59 17.10
C LEU A 92 -21.62 6.87 17.37
N SER A 93 -21.62 5.55 17.21
CA SER A 93 -20.42 4.69 17.27
C SER A 93 -19.65 4.63 15.94
N ARG A 94 -20.25 5.15 14.86
CA ARG A 94 -19.67 5.20 13.52
C ARG A 94 -19.80 6.62 12.96
N GLU A 95 -18.72 7.10 12.37
CA GLU A 95 -18.70 8.34 11.59
C GLU A 95 -18.29 8.01 10.16
N GLU A 96 -18.93 8.66 9.19
CA GLU A 96 -18.67 8.46 7.77
C GLU A 96 -18.35 9.81 7.11
N ARG A 97 -17.43 9.79 6.15
CA ARG A 97 -17.02 10.96 5.35
C ARG A 97 -16.84 10.60 3.90
N SER A 98 -17.10 11.55 3.04
CA SER A 98 -16.85 11.42 1.60
C SER A 98 -15.36 11.50 1.29
N CYS A 99 -14.93 10.67 0.35
CA CYS A 99 -13.66 10.72 -0.33
C CYS A 99 -13.87 11.23 -1.75
N LEU A 100 -12.90 11.98 -2.28
CA LEU A 100 -12.83 12.26 -3.70
C LEU A 100 -12.21 11.06 -4.39
N CYS A 101 -12.90 10.47 -5.37
CA CYS A 101 -12.30 9.45 -6.20
C CYS A 101 -11.30 10.10 -7.15
N PRO A 102 -10.06 9.56 -7.24
CA PRO A 102 -9.06 10.11 -8.12
C PRO A 102 -9.55 10.11 -9.56
N SER A 103 -9.17 11.16 -10.29
CA SER A 103 -9.40 11.22 -11.72
C SER A 103 -8.53 10.18 -12.46
N LEU A 104 -8.92 9.79 -13.69
CA LEU A 104 -8.08 8.94 -14.54
C LEU A 104 -6.64 9.48 -14.64
N LEU A 105 -6.47 10.82 -14.67
CA LEU A 105 -5.18 11.49 -14.74
C LEU A 105 -4.31 11.27 -13.48
N GLU A 106 -4.94 11.12 -12.30
CA GLU A 106 -4.25 10.86 -11.04
C GLU A 106 -3.87 9.38 -10.90
N LEU A 107 -4.74 8.48 -11.35
CA LEU A 107 -4.42 7.04 -11.43
C LEU A 107 -3.25 6.77 -12.39
N PHE A 108 -3.15 7.50 -13.50
CA PHE A 108 -1.97 7.44 -14.38
C PHE A 108 -0.70 8.05 -13.79
N ASN A 109 -0.82 8.95 -12.81
CA ASN A 109 0.35 9.57 -12.16
C ASN A 109 0.92 8.69 -11.03
N GLU A 110 0.08 7.96 -10.31
CA GLU A 110 0.52 6.95 -9.34
C GLU A 110 1.18 5.75 -10.03
N TYR A 111 0.57 5.25 -11.12
CA TYR A 111 1.16 4.18 -11.94
C TYR A 111 2.02 4.80 -13.04
N ARG A 112 3.23 5.20 -12.66
CA ARG A 112 4.25 5.82 -13.52
C ARG A 112 4.78 4.88 -14.63
N PHE A 113 3.93 4.24 -15.43
CA PHE A 113 4.31 3.56 -16.66
C PHE A 113 4.71 4.60 -17.70
N ASN A 114 5.91 5.14 -17.53
CA ASN A 114 6.54 5.96 -18.55
C ASN A 114 6.63 5.15 -19.84
N PHE A 115 6.49 5.81 -20.99
CA PHE A 115 6.66 5.19 -22.31
C PHE A 115 7.97 4.37 -22.40
N LEU A 116 9.01 4.82 -21.69
CA LEU A 116 10.28 4.12 -21.53
C LEU A 116 10.15 2.75 -20.84
N GLN A 117 9.31 2.61 -19.81
CA GLN A 117 9.06 1.31 -19.16
C GLN A 117 8.35 0.34 -20.09
N LEU A 118 7.39 0.81 -20.90
CA LEU A 118 6.73 -0.05 -21.89
C LEU A 118 7.68 -0.51 -23.00
N ILE A 119 8.57 0.38 -23.48
CA ILE A 119 9.63 0.01 -24.42
C ILE A 119 10.60 -1.01 -23.80
N LEU A 120 10.99 -0.82 -22.54
CA LEU A 120 11.86 -1.75 -21.83
C LEU A 120 11.23 -3.14 -21.70
N ILE A 121 9.96 -3.23 -21.29
CA ILE A 121 9.24 -4.51 -21.18
C ILE A 121 9.13 -5.20 -22.55
N SER A 122 8.84 -4.45 -23.61
CA SER A 122 8.76 -4.97 -24.97
C SER A 122 10.11 -5.51 -25.47
N SER A 123 11.18 -4.75 -25.30
CA SER A 123 12.53 -5.14 -25.73
C SER A 123 13.07 -6.37 -24.97
N ILE A 124 12.84 -6.45 -23.66
CA ILE A 124 13.21 -7.62 -22.84
C ILE A 124 12.45 -8.86 -23.33
N SER A 125 11.15 -8.73 -23.61
CA SER A 125 10.33 -9.84 -24.11
C SER A 125 10.83 -10.34 -25.48
N PHE A 126 11.22 -9.43 -26.37
CA PHE A 126 11.77 -9.77 -27.68
C PHE A 126 13.10 -10.51 -27.57
N LEU A 127 14.03 -10.01 -26.74
CA LEU A 127 15.34 -10.64 -26.53
C LEU A 127 15.19 -12.05 -25.92
N PHE A 128 14.30 -12.21 -24.96
CA PHE A 128 13.99 -13.52 -24.38
C PHE A 128 13.43 -14.49 -25.43
N GLY A 129 12.53 -14.02 -26.29
CA GLY A 129 12.04 -14.78 -27.44
C GLY A 129 13.16 -15.22 -28.39
N CYS A 130 14.07 -14.30 -28.76
CA CYS A 130 15.22 -14.62 -29.60
C CYS A 130 16.16 -15.67 -28.96
N LEU A 131 16.41 -15.56 -27.65
CA LEU A 131 17.22 -16.53 -26.92
C LEU A 131 16.58 -17.91 -26.90
N LEU A 132 15.26 -18.00 -26.66
CA LEU A 132 14.54 -19.27 -26.72
C LEU A 132 14.62 -19.91 -28.11
N ILE A 133 14.42 -19.13 -29.18
CA ILE A 133 14.54 -19.63 -30.55
C ILE A 133 15.97 -20.14 -30.83
N PHE A 134 16.99 -19.40 -30.39
CA PHE A 134 18.39 -19.81 -30.55
C PHE A 134 18.73 -21.08 -29.77
N CYS A 135 18.24 -21.19 -28.52
CA CYS A 135 18.39 -22.39 -27.70
C CYS A 135 17.69 -23.59 -28.34
N MET A 136 16.48 -23.42 -28.86
CA MET A 136 15.75 -24.47 -29.58
C MET A 136 16.51 -24.91 -30.84
N HIS A 137 17.06 -23.97 -31.61
CA HIS A 137 17.87 -24.28 -32.79
C HIS A 137 19.16 -25.04 -32.41
N ARG A 138 19.86 -24.64 -31.34
CA ARG A 138 21.04 -25.36 -30.85
C ARG A 138 20.71 -26.76 -30.36
N SER A 139 19.62 -26.93 -29.61
CA SER A 139 19.15 -28.24 -29.15
C SER A 139 18.76 -29.14 -30.32
N CYS A 140 18.09 -28.60 -31.33
CA CYS A 140 17.74 -29.31 -32.56
C CYS A 140 18.99 -29.75 -33.34
N CYS A 141 19.97 -28.86 -33.52
CA CYS A 141 21.25 -29.18 -34.15
C CYS A 141 22.05 -30.22 -33.34
N TYR A 142 22.05 -30.14 -32.00
CA TYR A 142 22.72 -31.10 -31.14
C TYR A 142 22.12 -32.51 -31.26
N HIS A 143 20.79 -32.61 -31.31
CA HIS A 143 20.09 -33.88 -31.52
C HIS A 143 20.27 -34.42 -32.95
N CYS A 144 20.35 -33.56 -33.96
CA CYS A 144 20.63 -33.97 -35.34
C CYS A 144 22.06 -34.53 -35.49
N ARG A 145 23.04 -33.90 -34.82
CA ARG A 145 24.45 -34.31 -34.86
C ARG A 145 24.76 -35.59 -34.07
N ARG A 146 23.90 -36.00 -33.12
CA ARG A 146 23.98 -37.27 -32.38
C ARG A 146 23.26 -38.44 -33.06
N ARG A 147 22.52 -38.21 -34.15
CA ARG A 147 21.80 -39.24 -34.92
C ARG A 147 22.53 -39.68 -36.21
N ILE A 148 23.74 -39.17 -36.43
CA ILE A 148 24.69 -39.57 -37.50
C ILE A 148 25.85 -40.29 -36.81
#